data_AF-A0A2A9CEI1-F1
#
_entry.id   AF-A0A2A9CEI1-F1
#
_cell.length_a   1.000
_cell.length_b   1.000
_cell.length_c   1.000
_cell.angle_alpha   90.00
_cell.angle_beta   90.00
_cell.angle_gamma   90.00
#
_symmetry.space_group_name_H-M   'P 1'
#
loop_
_entity.id
_entity.type
_entity.pdbx_description
1 polymer ?
#
loop_
_entity_poly.entity_id
_entity_poly.type
_entity_poly.pdbx_seq_one_letter_code
_entity_poly.pdbx_strand_id
1 'polypeptide(L)' 'MSHLMKQHDPQQKQSFIQRLLDRGVYKLKDKQLYECTMEELERLVHMVELP' A
#
# COMPACT_ATOMS: atom_id res chain seq x y z
N MET A 1 -15.32 18.46 24.63
CA MET A 1 -14.22 18.03 23.73
C MET A 1 -14.71 16.89 22.86
N SER A 2 -15.34 17.21 21.74
CA SER A 2 -15.88 16.24 20.79
C SER A 2 -14.72 15.64 20.00
N HIS A 3 -14.40 14.36 20.27
CA HIS A 3 -13.58 13.55 19.38
C HIS A 3 -14.30 13.47 18.04
N LEU A 4 -13.87 14.30 17.09
CA LEU A 4 -14.29 14.23 15.71
C LEU A 4 -13.74 12.91 15.14
N MET A 5 -14.52 11.84 15.30
CA MET A 5 -14.31 10.60 14.56
C MET A 5 -14.34 10.98 13.09
N LYS A 6 -13.17 11.15 12.47
CA LYS A 6 -13.07 11.36 11.02
C LYS A 6 -13.72 10.13 10.38
N GLN A 7 -14.98 10.27 9.97
CA GLN A 7 -15.63 9.29 9.13
C GLN A 7 -14.86 9.32 7.80
N HIS A 8 -13.86 8.46 7.70
CA HIS A 8 -13.16 8.27 6.45
C HIS A 8 -14.15 7.64 5.48
N ASP A 9 -14.51 8.41 4.46
CA ASP A 9 -15.32 7.92 3.36
C ASP A 9 -14.66 6.64 2.80
N PRO A 10 -15.41 5.54 2.59
CA PRO A 10 -14.85 4.29 2.10
C PRO A 10 -14.04 4.45 0.82
N GLN A 11 -14.44 5.37 -0.07
CA GLN A 11 -13.72 5.66 -1.31
C GLN A 11 -12.39 6.36 -1.03
N GLN A 12 -12.34 7.28 -0.06
CA GLN A 12 -11.09 7.92 0.34
C GLN A 12 -10.09 6.92 0.93
N LYS A 13 -10.59 5.98 1.74
CA LYS A 13 -9.78 4.89 2.29
C LYS A 13 -9.22 4.01 1.18
N GLN A 14 -10.06 3.61 0.22
CA GLN A 14 -9.64 2.79 -0.90
C GLN A 14 -8.62 3.51 -1.80
N SER A 15 -8.84 4.78 -2.11
CA SER A 15 -7.88 5.61 -2.86
C SER A 15 -6.55 5.81 -2.11
N PHE A 16 -6.57 5.85 -0.78
CA PHE A 16 -5.34 5.91 0.00
C PHE A 16 -4.57 4.58 -0.04
N ILE A 17 -5.28 3.46 0.12
CA ILE A 17 -4.69 2.12 -0.01
C ILE A 17 -4.06 1.95 -1.40
N GLN A 18 -4.78 2.33 -2.47
CA GLN A 18 -4.26 2.25 -3.83
C GLN A 18 -2.96 3.05 -4.00
N ARG A 19 -2.91 4.29 -3.50
CA ARG A 19 -1.69 5.11 -3.54
C ARG A 19 -0.50 4.50 -2.80
N LEU A 20 -0.74 3.71 -1.74
CA LEU A 20 0.33 2.99 -1.04
C LEU A 20 0.85 1.82 -1.88
N LEU A 21 -0.05 1.10 -2.54
CA LEU A 21 0.31 0.00 -3.45
C LEU A 21 1.04 0.52 -4.70
N ASP A 22 0.60 1.65 -5.27
CA ASP A 22 1.20 2.27 -6.45
C ASP A 22 2.64 2.72 -6.22
N ARG A 23 3.02 3.00 -4.96
CA ARG A 23 4.42 3.30 -4.60
C ARG A 23 5.33 2.06 -4.63
N GLY A 24 4.77 0.86 -4.73
CA GLY A 24 5.52 -0.40 -4.84
C GLY A 24 6.18 -0.89 -3.55
N VAL A 25 6.08 -0.13 -2.45
CA VAL A 25 6.71 -0.47 -1.15
C VAL A 25 5.75 -1.13 -0.16
N TYR A 26 4.46 -1.13 -0.47
CA TYR A 26 3.44 -1.87 0.28
C TYR A 26 2.79 -2.91 -0.61
N LYS A 27 2.41 -4.04 -0.01
CA LYS A 27 1.64 -5.11 -0.63
C LYS A 27 0.39 -5.39 0.18
N LEU A 28 -0.66 -5.85 -0.49
CA LEU A 28 -1.89 -6.31 0.16
C LEU A 28 -1.86 -7.83 0.29
N LYS A 29 -2.02 -8.35 1.50
CA LYS A 29 -2.17 -9.79 1.77
C LYS A 29 -3.27 -9.99 2.81
N ASP A 30 -4.18 -10.92 2.59
CA ASP A 30 -5.28 -11.23 3.53
C ASP A 30 -6.07 -10.00 4.01
N LYS A 31 -6.32 -9.05 3.09
CA LYS A 31 -6.99 -7.76 3.33
C LYS A 31 -6.25 -6.80 4.28
N GLN A 32 -4.97 -7.06 4.54
CA GLN A 32 -4.09 -6.20 5.32
C GLN A 32 -2.93 -5.69 4.45
N LEU A 33 -2.50 -4.46 4.73
CA LEU A 33 -1.32 -3.88 4.11
C LEU A 33 -0.08 -4.31 4.90
N TYR A 34 0.92 -4.80 4.16
CA TYR A 34 2.23 -5.12 4.68
C TYR A 34 3.26 -4.29 3.94
N GLU A 35 4.28 -3.84 4.66
CA GLU A 35 5.48 -3.32 4.03
C GLU A 35 6.23 -4.47 3.32
N CYS A 36 6.76 -4.19 2.14
CA CYS A 36 7.61 -5.13 1.43
C CYS A 36 8.94 -5.28 2.18
N THR A 37 9.47 -6.50 2.25
CA THR A 37 10.83 -6.71 2.77
C THR A 37 11.86 -6.24 1.73
N MET A 38 13.11 -6.01 2.17
CA MET A 38 14.21 -5.68 1.24
C MET A 38 14.34 -6.71 0.10
N GLU A 39 14.28 -8.00 0.42
CA GLU A 39 14.35 -9.08 -0.58
C GLU A 39 13.19 -9.05 -1.59
N GLU A 40 12.00 -8.60 -1.18
CA GLU A 40 10.87 -8.43 -2.09
C GLU A 40 11.03 -7.20 -2.98
N LEU A 41 11.54 -6.10 -2.42
CA LEU A 41 11.85 -4.88 -3.18
C LEU A 41 12.92 -5.15 -4.23
N GLU A 42 14.00 -5.85 -3.87
CA GLU A 42 15.06 -6.26 -4.81
C GLU A 42 14.48 -7.10 -5.96
N ARG A 43 13.63 -8.08 -5.66
CA ARG A 43 12.95 -8.88 -6.69
C ARG A 43 12.08 -8.05 -7.62
N LEU A 44 11.35 -7.07 -7.10
CA LEU A 44 10.51 -6.19 -7.91
C LEU A 44 11.34 -5.33 -8.87
N VAL A 45 12.48 -4.79 -8.42
CA VAL A 45 13.40 -4.03 -9.29
C VAL A 45 13.97 -4.94 -10.38
N HIS A 46 14.45 -6.13 -10.02
CA HIS A 46 15.03 -7.07 -10.98
C HIS A 46 14.03 -7.56 -12.04
N MET A 47 12.73 -7.64 -11.72
CA MET A 47 11.68 -7.96 -12.70
C MET A 47 11.43 -6.84 -13.70
N VAL A 48 11.63 -5.58 -13.31
CA VAL A 48 11.44 -4.41 -14.20
C VAL A 48 12.66 -4.19 -15.10
N GLU A 49 13.84 -4.65 -14.69
CA GLU A 49 15.10 -4.53 -15.45
C GLU A 49 15.31 -5.63 -16.51
N LEU A 50 14.40 -6.60 -16.63
CA LEU A 50 14.42 -7.58 -17.73
C LEU A 50 13.59 -7.04 -18.92
N PRO A 51 14.22 -6.74 -20.08
CA PRO A 51 13.52 -6.31 -21.30
C PRO A 51 12.68 -7.40 -21.95
#